data_AF-A0A429ZIU4-F1
#
_entry.id   AF-A0A429ZIU4-F1
#
_cell.length_a   1.000
_cell.length_b   1.000
_cell.length_c   1.000
_cell.angle_alpha   90.00
_cell.angle_beta   90.00
_cell.angle_gamma   90.00
#
_symmetry.space_group_name_H-M   'P 1'
#
loop_
_entity.id
_entity.type
_entity.pdbx_description
1 polymer ?
#
loop_
_entity_poly.entity_id
_entity_poly.type
_entity_poly.pdbx_seq_one_letter_code
_entity_poly.pdbx_strand_id
1 'polypeptide(L)'
;MTNYEKKEEKVLDDIAKVMEKLDKYLDEEVSLEDTPDKTHEIKKWYVQRRALHEVKRLLHDVDKYEKYESKELDQFEKDFEGLGLDAETVAFITNYF
;
A
#
# COMPACT_ATOMS: atom_id res chain seq x y z
N MET A 1 24.60 -18.21 17.74
CA MET A 1 24.80 -16.76 17.57
C MET A 1 23.77 -16.27 16.59
N THR A 2 22.89 -15.38 17.03
CA THR A 2 21.91 -14.73 16.16
C THR A 2 22.69 -13.82 15.21
N ASN A 3 22.54 -14.02 13.90
CA ASN A 3 23.32 -13.31 12.90
C ASN A 3 22.67 -11.93 12.67
N TYR A 4 23.02 -10.96 13.51
CA TYR A 4 22.45 -9.61 13.51
C TYR A 4 22.71 -8.88 12.19
N GLU A 5 23.87 -9.10 11.55
CA GLU A 5 24.20 -8.53 10.23
C GLU A 5 23.21 -8.98 9.16
N LYS A 6 22.83 -10.27 9.13
CA LYS A 6 21.79 -10.76 8.21
C LYS A 6 20.40 -10.17 8.47
N LYS A 7 20.10 -9.79 9.72
CA LYS A 7 18.82 -9.16 10.06
C LYS A 7 18.78 -7.72 9.57
N GLU A 8 19.87 -6.97 9.74
CA GLU A 8 19.99 -5.60 9.22
C GLU A 8 19.96 -5.54 7.70
N GLU A 9 20.69 -6.42 7.02
CA GLU A 9 20.71 -6.49 5.56
C GLU A 9 19.32 -6.80 4.98
N LYS A 10 18.58 -7.72 5.61
CA LYS A 10 17.18 -8.04 5.23
C LYS A 10 16.24 -6.84 5.42
N VAL A 11 16.39 -6.10 6.51
CA VAL A 11 15.59 -4.89 6.77
C VAL A 11 15.88 -3.83 5.70
N LEU A 12 17.13 -3.66 5.29
CA LEU A 12 17.51 -2.72 4.22
C LEU A 12 16.90 -3.13 2.87
N ASP A 13 16.92 -4.43 2.54
CA ASP A 13 16.26 -4.98 1.35
C ASP A 13 14.74 -4.76 1.38
N ASP A 14 14.11 -4.96 2.54
CA ASP A 14 12.67 -4.77 2.70
C ASP A 14 12.27 -3.29 2.62
N ILE A 15 13.13 -2.38 3.12
CA ILE A 15 12.99 -0.93 2.92
C ILE A 15 13.10 -0.58 1.44
N ALA A 16 14.11 -1.11 0.73
CA ALA A 16 14.29 -0.83 -0.70
C ALA A 16 13.07 -1.27 -1.53
N LYS A 17 12.53 -2.47 -1.27
CA LYS A 17 11.30 -2.95 -1.93
C LYS A 17 10.07 -2.11 -1.61
N VAL A 18 9.95 -1.61 -0.38
CA VAL A 18 8.84 -0.72 -0.03
C VAL A 18 9.00 0.64 -0.68
N MET A 19 10.21 1.18 -0.78
CA MET A 19 10.48 2.41 -1.52
C MET A 19 10.03 2.28 -2.98
N GLU A 20 10.36 1.17 -3.66
CA GLU A 20 9.88 0.92 -5.03
C GLU A 20 8.34 0.85 -5.13
N LYS A 21 7.66 0.32 -4.10
CA LYS A 21 6.19 0.31 -4.03
C LYS A 21 5.61 1.70 -3.80
N LEU A 22 6.23 2.49 -2.92
CA LEU A 22 5.81 3.86 -2.64
C LEU A 22 5.98 4.75 -3.86
N ASP A 23 7.07 4.59 -4.60
CA ASP A 23 7.29 5.30 -5.88
C ASP A 23 6.16 4.98 -6.87
N LYS A 24 5.78 3.70 -7.02
CA LYS A 24 4.64 3.30 -7.87
C LYS A 24 3.32 3.91 -7.40
N TYR A 25 3.05 3.90 -6.10
CA TYR A 25 1.84 4.51 -5.55
C TYR A 25 1.80 6.03 -5.80
N LEU A 26 2.94 6.73 -5.74
CA LEU A 26 3.00 8.15 -6.08
C LEU A 26 2.76 8.39 -7.58
N ASP A 27 3.33 7.57 -8.46
CA ASP A 27 3.07 7.65 -9.90
C ASP A 27 1.59 7.40 -10.23
N GLU A 28 0.96 6.42 -9.56
CA GLU A 28 -0.48 6.14 -9.66
C GLU A 28 -1.31 7.35 -9.20
N GLU A 29 -0.97 7.94 -8.05
CA GLU A 29 -1.66 9.12 -7.52
C GLU A 29 -1.59 10.32 -8.47
N VAL A 30 -0.42 10.60 -9.06
CA VAL A 30 -0.21 11.68 -10.04
C VAL A 30 -1.04 11.44 -11.30
N SER A 31 -1.08 10.21 -11.82
CA SER A 31 -1.86 9.87 -13.03
C SER A 31 -3.37 10.10 -12.87
N LEU A 32 -3.87 10.06 -11.63
CA LEU A 32 -5.29 10.23 -11.32
C LEU A 32 -5.72 11.70 -11.26
N GLU A 33 -4.80 12.66 -11.14
CA GLU A 33 -5.13 14.09 -11.05
C GLU A 33 -5.65 14.71 -12.36
N ASP A 34 -5.37 14.08 -13.50
CA ASP A 34 -5.75 14.58 -14.83
C ASP A 34 -7.25 14.34 -15.18
N THR A 35 -8.05 13.75 -14.28
CA THR A 35 -9.45 13.38 -14.57
C THR A 35 -10.40 13.73 -13.40
N PRO A 36 -11.38 14.64 -13.56
CA PRO A 36 -12.09 15.28 -12.44
C PRO A 36 -13.38 14.56 -11.98
N ASP A 37 -13.35 13.23 -11.81
CA ASP A 37 -14.54 12.47 -11.36
C ASP A 37 -14.40 11.94 -9.92
N LYS A 38 -15.53 11.78 -9.20
CA LYS A 38 -15.58 11.27 -7.81
C LYS A 38 -14.93 9.90 -7.63
N THR A 39 -14.94 9.09 -8.68
CA THR A 39 -14.25 7.80 -8.74
C THR A 39 -12.74 7.95 -8.57
N HIS A 40 -12.15 9.08 -8.98
CA HIS A 40 -10.72 9.36 -8.81
C HIS A 40 -10.34 9.71 -7.37
N GLU A 41 -11.17 10.47 -6.65
CA GLU A 41 -10.91 10.78 -5.24
C GLU A 41 -10.89 9.51 -4.37
N ILE A 42 -11.79 8.57 -4.65
CA ILE A 42 -11.84 7.27 -3.97
C ILE A 42 -10.59 6.43 -4.30
N LYS A 43 -10.13 6.45 -5.57
CA LYS A 43 -8.90 5.78 -6.00
C LYS A 43 -7.65 6.39 -5.38
N LYS A 44 -7.55 7.72 -5.35
CA LYS A 44 -6.45 8.45 -4.71
C LYS A 44 -6.37 8.11 -3.23
N TRP A 45 -7.51 8.11 -2.54
CA TRP A 45 -7.59 7.69 -1.16
C TRP A 45 -7.15 6.24 -0.93
N TYR A 46 -7.52 5.32 -1.84
CA TYR A 46 -7.07 3.91 -1.77
C TYR A 46 -5.55 3.77 -1.89
N VAL A 47 -4.94 4.43 -2.87
CA VAL A 47 -3.48 4.42 -3.10
C VAL A 47 -2.73 4.99 -1.89
N GLN A 48 -3.18 6.12 -1.34
CA GLN A 48 -2.64 6.71 -0.11
C GLN A 48 -2.73 5.76 1.10
N ARG A 49 -3.84 5.02 1.24
CA ARG A 49 -4.03 4.05 2.34
C ARG A 49 -3.07 2.87 2.22
N ARG A 50 -2.79 2.36 1.01
CA ARG A 50 -1.76 1.33 0.78
C ARG A 50 -0.37 1.84 1.13
N ALA A 51 -0.03 3.05 0.69
CA ALA A 51 1.27 3.67 0.99
C ALA A 51 1.49 3.79 2.51
N LEU A 52 0.49 4.28 3.24
CA LEU A 52 0.56 4.41 4.70
C LEU A 52 0.73 3.06 5.40
N HIS A 53 0.04 2.01 4.92
CA HIS A 53 0.16 0.67 5.49
C HIS A 53 1.58 0.09 5.32
N GLU A 54 2.22 0.28 4.16
CA GLU A 54 3.60 -0.19 3.94
C GLU A 54 4.60 0.57 4.84
N VAL A 55 4.41 1.87 5.07
CA VAL A 55 5.23 2.63 6.03
C VAL A 55 5.03 2.12 7.46
N LYS A 56 3.78 1.85 7.88
CA LYS A 56 3.49 1.25 9.20
C LYS A 56 4.18 -0.11 9.36
N ARG A 57 4.18 -0.94 8.31
CA ARG A 57 4.86 -2.24 8.30
C ARG A 57 6.37 -2.07 8.47
N LEU A 58 7.01 -1.18 7.72
CA LEU A 58 8.45 -0.92 7.87
C LEU A 58 8.81 -0.49 9.28
N LEU A 59 8.04 0.42 9.87
CA LEU A 59 8.28 0.87 11.24
C LEU A 59 8.08 -0.27 12.26
N HIS A 60 7.17 -1.20 11.99
CA HIS A 60 7.00 -2.40 12.81
C HIS A 60 8.20 -3.35 12.69
N ASP A 61 8.70 -3.59 11.47
CA ASP A 61 9.82 -4.49 11.20
C ASP A 61 11.13 -4.03 11.88
N VAL A 62 11.26 -2.74 12.20
CA VAL A 62 12.37 -2.16 12.96
C VAL A 62 12.06 -1.88 14.45
N ASP A 63 11.00 -2.49 14.98
CA ASP A 63 10.57 -2.37 16.38
C ASP A 63 10.26 -0.91 16.80
N LYS A 64 9.82 -0.05 15.86
CA LYS A 64 9.43 1.35 16.07
C LYS A 64 7.92 1.60 15.99
N TYR A 65 7.12 0.59 15.66
CA TYR A 65 5.67 0.71 15.58
C TYR A 65 4.95 -0.59 15.97
N GLU A 66 4.61 -0.73 17.25
CA GLU A 66 3.96 -1.94 17.79
C GLU A 66 2.49 -2.07 17.40
N LYS A 67 1.83 -0.97 17.01
CA LYS A 67 0.40 -0.94 16.67
C LYS A 67 0.08 -1.42 15.25
N TYR A 68 1.04 -2.04 14.57
CA TYR A 68 0.82 -2.58 13.23
C TYR A 68 -0.09 -3.81 13.29
N GLU A 69 -1.14 -3.81 12.48
CA GLU A 69 -2.00 -4.97 12.28
C GLU A 69 -1.87 -5.46 10.84
N SER A 70 -1.33 -6.67 10.66
CA SER A 70 -1.10 -7.24 9.32
C SER A 70 -2.38 -7.44 8.50
N LYS A 71 -3.53 -7.56 9.18
CA LYS A 71 -4.84 -7.75 8.54
C LYS A 71 -5.55 -6.44 8.22
N GLU A 72 -4.99 -5.28 8.62
CA GLU A 72 -5.59 -3.97 8.36
C GLU A 72 -5.81 -3.75 6.87
N LEU A 73 -4.82 -4.13 6.04
CA LEU A 73 -4.91 -4.00 4.59
C LEU A 73 -5.94 -4.97 3.98
N ASP A 74 -5.94 -6.24 4.38
CA ASP A 74 -6.90 -7.24 3.88
C ASP A 74 -8.35 -6.86 4.19
N GLN A 75 -8.60 -6.31 5.40
CA GLN A 75 -9.92 -5.85 5.79
C GLN A 75 -10.31 -4.60 4.99
N PHE A 76 -9.37 -3.69 4.80
CA PHE A 76 -9.58 -2.49 4.00
C PHE A 76 -9.90 -2.81 2.53
N GLU A 77 -9.20 -3.76 1.91
CA GLU A 77 -9.45 -4.19 0.54
C GLU A 77 -10.85 -4.82 0.40
N LYS A 78 -11.28 -5.64 1.36
CA LYS A 78 -12.65 -6.19 1.39
C LYS A 78 -13.71 -5.12 1.56
N ASP A 79 -13.48 -4.15 2.45
CA ASP A 79 -14.41 -3.05 2.68
C ASP A 79 -14.49 -2.15 1.43
N PHE A 80 -13.38 -1.98 0.71
CA PHE A 80 -13.29 -1.25 -0.55
C PHE A 80 -14.06 -1.94 -1.68
N GLU A 81 -13.91 -3.26 -1.84
CA GLU A 81 -14.72 -4.07 -2.76
C GLU A 81 -16.23 -3.99 -2.42
N GLY A 82 -16.56 -3.85 -1.13
CA GLY A 82 -17.92 -3.69 -0.62
C GLY A 82 -18.58 -2.32 -0.88
N LEU A 83 -17.84 -1.32 -1.40
CA LEU A 83 -18.38 0.03 -1.68
C LEU A 83 -19.34 0.08 -2.89
N GLY A 84 -19.61 -1.06 -3.53
CA GLY A 84 -20.57 -1.14 -4.64
C GLY A 84 -20.05 -0.56 -5.95
N LEU A 85 -18.71 -0.49 -6.11
CA LEU A 85 -18.08 -0.27 -7.40
C LEU A 85 -18.41 -1.47 -8.31
N ASP A 86 -18.75 -1.21 -9.57
CA ASP A 86 -19.09 -2.29 -10.49
C ASP A 86 -17.88 -3.20 -10.73
N ALA A 87 -18.15 -4.46 -11.08
CA ALA A 87 -17.11 -5.47 -11.26
C ALA A 87 -16.09 -5.11 -12.35
N GLU A 88 -16.45 -4.24 -13.30
CA GLU A 88 -15.56 -3.75 -14.34
C GLU A 88 -14.58 -2.71 -13.77
N THR A 89 -15.05 -1.82 -12.89
CA THR A 89 -14.21 -0.88 -12.14
C THR A 89 -13.28 -1.60 -11.17
N VAL A 90 -13.75 -2.60 -10.44
CA VAL A 90 -12.90 -3.41 -9.53
C VAL A 90 -11.86 -4.21 -10.34
N ALA A 91 -12.30 -4.90 -11.40
CA ALA A 91 -11.39 -5.67 -12.26
C ALA A 91 -10.39 -4.79 -13.02
N PHE A 92 -10.76 -3.57 -13.40
CA PHE A 92 -9.83 -2.61 -14.00
C PHE A 92 -8.79 -2.12 -12.97
N ILE A 93 -9.21 -1.88 -11.72
CA ILE A 93 -8.31 -1.50 -10.63
C ILE A 93 -7.35 -2.64 -10.26
N THR A 94 -7.80 -3.91 -10.30
CA THR A 94 -6.99 -5.06 -9.88
C THR A 94 -6.23 -5.79 -11.00
N ASN A 95 -6.61 -5.65 -12.29
CA ASN A 95 -5.96 -6.38 -13.40
C ASN A 95 -5.09 -5.52 -14.33
N TYR A 96 -5.10 -4.18 -14.24
CA TYR A 96 -4.19 -3.35 -15.04
C TYR A 96 -2.80 -3.17 -14.40
N PHE A 97 -2.55 -3.82 -13.25
CA PHE A 97 -1.26 -3.95 -12.55
C PHE A 97 -1.18 -5.29 -11.82
#